data_AF-A0A1F4XDB7-F1
#
_entry.id   AF-A0A1F4XDB7-F1
#
_cell.length_a   1.000
_cell.length_b   1.000
_cell.length_c   1.000
_cell.angle_alpha   90.00
_cell.angle_beta   90.00
_cell.angle_gamma   90.00
#
_symmetry.space_group_name_H-M   'P 1'
#
loop_
_entity.id
_entity.type
_entity.pdbx_description
1 polymer ?
#
loop_
_entity_poly.entity_id
_entity_poly.type
_entity_poly.pdbx_seq_one_letter_code
_entity_poly.pdbx_strand_id
1 'polypeptide(L)'
;MAEEQKIKERFRYIGFDVYPSKASGVFKDPAEEKLYLDKIRKKEKSLPGFERDFSLVYVPAFTATDKMILTVFSFLLTISFFLPWFSFTRMGTRFSFSALTGLLNLGKISDFIALGGIPAIVVVILTAIFMIFSFVLGVVNLLTVFSKTKDPERYWMRLKKLAKLGYFPILIWSTVLVISIVGFRTPIWDLLGISQLEEKFTIVNLISLTHLGLWLAFAALVVNSSVVSEI
;
A
#
# COMPACT_ATOMS: atom_id res chain seq x y z
N MET A 1 46.05 23.05 -3.78
CA MET A 1 46.23 22.76 -5.22
C MET A 1 45.49 21.53 -5.72
N ALA A 2 45.27 20.47 -4.92
CA ALA A 2 44.60 19.25 -5.39
C ALA A 2 43.05 19.32 -5.46
N GLU A 3 42.40 20.23 -4.73
CA GLU A 3 40.93 20.35 -4.72
C GLU A 3 40.36 21.09 -5.94
N GLU A 4 41.04 22.13 -6.44
CA GLU A 4 40.58 22.88 -7.62
C GLU A 4 40.57 22.04 -8.90
N GLN A 5 41.48 21.07 -9.02
CA GLN A 5 41.52 20.19 -10.18
C GLN A 5 40.34 19.19 -10.20
N LYS A 6 39.92 18.67 -9.04
CA LYS A 6 38.75 17.78 -8.95
C LYS A 6 37.43 18.47 -9.28
N ILE A 7 37.34 19.79 -9.04
CA ILE A 7 36.15 20.57 -9.37
C ILE A 7 36.03 20.75 -10.89
N LYS A 8 37.15 20.99 -11.60
CA LYS A 8 37.15 21.16 -13.05
C LYS A 8 36.73 19.92 -13.84
N GLU A 9 37.06 18.72 -13.35
CA GLU A 9 36.67 17.48 -14.05
C GLU A 9 35.18 17.14 -13.88
N ARG A 10 34.53 17.57 -12.78
CA ARG A 10 33.12 17.28 -12.50
C ARG A 10 32.11 17.98 -13.43
N PHE A 11 32.55 18.98 -14.20
CA PHE A 11 31.66 19.78 -15.06
C PHE A 11 31.89 19.59 -16.55
N ARG A 12 32.61 18.55 -16.98
CA ARG A 12 32.67 18.13 -18.39
C ARG A 12 31.35 17.46 -18.78
N TYR A 13 30.29 18.26 -18.88
CA TYR A 13 29.07 17.87 -19.57
C TYR A 13 29.27 18.16 -21.05
N ILE A 14 29.06 17.13 -21.87
CA ILE A 14 29.09 17.21 -23.33
C ILE A 14 28.10 18.30 -23.76
N GLY A 15 28.61 19.42 -24.31
CA GLY A 15 27.80 20.50 -24.90
C GLY A 15 27.90 21.88 -24.26
N PHE A 16 28.62 22.08 -23.15
CA PHE A 16 28.70 23.37 -22.44
C PHE A 16 30.12 23.92 -22.25
N ASP A 17 31.03 23.71 -23.20
CA ASP A 17 32.33 24.40 -23.25
C ASP A 17 32.21 25.84 -23.80
N VAL A 18 31.16 26.58 -23.42
CA VAL A 18 30.93 27.95 -23.88
C VAL A 18 31.11 28.93 -22.71
N TYR A 19 32.24 29.64 -22.76
CA TYR A 19 32.66 30.77 -21.93
C TYR A 19 31.54 31.53 -21.17
N PRO A 20 31.34 31.27 -19.86
CA PRO A 20 30.30 31.93 -19.07
C PRO A 20 30.56 33.42 -18.81
N SER A 21 31.77 33.91 -19.05
CA SER A 21 32.19 35.29 -18.74
C SER A 21 32.05 36.29 -19.90
N LYS A 22 31.58 35.86 -21.08
CA LYS A 22 31.42 36.72 -22.28
C LYS A 22 30.13 36.45 -23.04
N ALA A 23 29.06 36.01 -22.39
CA ALA A 23 27.75 36.03 -23.01
C ALA A 23 27.34 37.51 -23.18
N SER A 24 27.52 38.05 -24.39
CA SER A 24 26.88 39.31 -24.77
C SER A 24 25.39 39.17 -24.54
N GLY A 25 24.71 40.24 -24.12
CA GLY A 25 23.26 40.25 -23.99
C GLY A 25 22.62 39.61 -25.21
N VAL A 26 21.76 38.61 -24.98
CA VAL A 26 21.12 37.82 -26.06
C VAL A 26 20.29 38.71 -26.97
N PHE A 27 19.80 39.83 -26.43
CA PHE A 27 19.03 40.84 -27.13
C PHE A 27 19.90 42.07 -27.40
N LYS A 28 19.80 42.61 -28.61
CA LYS A 28 20.54 43.82 -29.00
C LYS A 28 19.83 45.10 -28.53
N ASP A 29 18.53 45.00 -28.22
CA ASP A 29 17.67 46.13 -27.88
C ASP A 29 16.69 45.73 -26.75
N PRO A 30 16.48 46.57 -25.71
CA PRO A 30 15.44 46.37 -24.69
C PRO A 30 14.00 46.20 -25.25
N ALA A 31 13.71 46.73 -26.45
CA ALA A 31 12.42 46.51 -27.09
C ALA A 31 12.21 45.06 -27.55
N GLU A 32 13.28 44.42 -28.04
CA GLU A 32 13.28 43.03 -28.49
C GLU A 32 13.09 42.06 -27.31
N GLU A 33 13.74 42.37 -26.17
CA GLU A 33 13.59 41.62 -24.93
C GLU A 33 12.14 41.63 -24.42
N LYS A 34 11.48 42.81 -24.42
CA LYS A 34 10.06 42.92 -24.02
C LYS A 34 9.14 42.09 -24.91
N LEU A 35 9.32 42.14 -26.23
CA LEU A 35 8.52 41.36 -27.17
C LEU A 35 8.71 39.86 -26.97
N TYR A 36 9.95 39.43 -26.69
CA TYR A 36 10.26 38.04 -26.40
C TYR A 36 9.62 37.57 -25.09
N LEU A 37 9.73 38.36 -24.02
CA LEU A 37 9.12 38.05 -22.72
C LEU A 37 7.59 37.99 -22.79
N ASP A 38 6.94 38.89 -23.55
CA ASP A 38 5.50 38.84 -23.76
C ASP A 38 5.08 37.62 -24.59
N LYS A 39 5.91 37.20 -25.56
CA LYS A 39 5.69 35.97 -26.32
C LYS A 39 5.82 34.72 -25.43
N ILE A 40 6.79 34.70 -24.52
CA ILE A 40 6.92 33.62 -23.52
C ILE A 40 5.72 33.62 -22.59
N ARG A 41 5.33 34.75 -21.99
CA ARG A 41 4.17 34.81 -21.08
C ARG A 41 2.87 34.40 -21.76
N LYS A 42 2.68 34.74 -23.03
CA LYS A 42 1.53 34.28 -23.81
C LYS A 42 1.60 32.77 -24.07
N LYS A 43 2.77 32.23 -24.42
CA LYS A 43 2.98 30.78 -24.59
C LYS A 43 2.80 30.00 -23.30
N GLU A 44 3.32 30.49 -22.18
CA GLU A 44 3.19 29.93 -20.84
C GLU A 44 1.73 29.87 -20.39
N LYS A 45 0.94 30.90 -20.73
CA LYS A 45 -0.51 30.91 -20.48
C LYS A 45 -1.30 30.01 -21.43
N SER A 46 -0.85 29.83 -22.68
CA SER A 46 -1.54 29.02 -23.68
C SER A 46 -1.21 27.52 -23.63
N LEU A 47 -0.09 27.15 -23.01
CA LEU A 47 0.37 25.76 -22.87
C LEU A 47 0.38 25.38 -21.38
N PRO A 48 -0.78 25.01 -20.81
CA PRO A 48 -0.80 24.44 -19.47
C PRO A 48 -0.09 23.06 -19.53
N GLY A 49 1.13 22.97 -19.01
CA GLY A 49 1.78 21.70 -18.62
C GLY A 49 2.25 20.76 -19.73
N PHE A 50 1.81 20.94 -20.98
CA PHE A 50 2.00 19.96 -22.05
C PHE A 50 3.47 19.59 -22.33
N GLU A 51 4.42 20.53 -22.33
CA GLU A 51 5.81 20.20 -22.69
C GLU A 51 6.58 19.39 -21.63
N ARG A 52 6.13 19.37 -20.37
CA ARG A 52 6.75 18.53 -19.32
C ARG A 52 6.20 17.11 -19.29
N ASP A 53 4.93 16.93 -19.66
CA ASP A 53 4.27 15.62 -19.62
C ASP A 53 4.68 14.68 -20.78
N PHE A 54 5.30 15.22 -21.84
CA PHE A 54 5.85 14.45 -22.98
C PHE A 54 7.38 14.28 -22.94
N SER A 55 8.05 14.72 -21.88
CA SER A 55 9.45 14.37 -21.69
C SER A 55 9.56 12.87 -21.41
N LEU A 56 10.27 12.13 -22.27
CA LEU A 56 10.62 10.72 -22.04
C LEU A 56 11.35 10.49 -20.69
N VAL A 57 11.86 11.56 -20.08
CA VAL A 57 12.53 11.54 -18.77
C VAL A 57 11.53 11.65 -17.61
N TYR A 58 10.30 12.13 -17.84
CA TYR A 58 9.30 12.39 -16.82
C TYR A 58 8.04 11.55 -17.06
N VAL A 59 8.16 10.23 -16.91
CA VAL A 59 6.99 9.34 -16.92
C VAL A 59 6.20 9.59 -15.63
N PRO A 60 4.94 10.03 -15.69
CA PRO A 60 4.11 10.17 -14.49
C PRO A 60 3.99 8.78 -13.84
N ALA A 61 4.55 8.65 -12.64
CA ALA A 61 4.67 7.37 -11.96
C ALA A 61 3.32 6.72 -11.62
N PHE A 62 2.20 7.44 -11.63
CA PHE A 62 0.87 6.87 -11.45
C PHE A 62 -0.14 7.66 -12.28
N THR A 63 -0.96 6.93 -13.01
CA THR A 63 -2.08 7.46 -13.79
C THR A 63 -3.24 7.87 -12.88
N ALA A 64 -4.20 8.63 -13.43
CA ALA A 64 -5.45 8.91 -12.72
C ALA A 64 -6.23 7.63 -12.38
N THR A 65 -6.13 6.62 -13.25
CA THR A 65 -6.70 5.29 -13.05
C THR A 65 -6.09 4.60 -11.84
N ASP A 66 -4.76 4.62 -11.72
CA ASP A 66 -4.08 3.98 -10.58
C ASP A 66 -4.47 4.65 -9.25
N LYS A 67 -4.62 5.98 -9.24
CA LYS A 67 -5.15 6.70 -8.08
C LYS A 67 -6.57 6.29 -7.73
N MET A 68 -7.44 6.15 -8.74
CA MET A 68 -8.81 5.71 -8.53
C MET A 68 -8.86 4.29 -7.96
N ILE A 69 -8.10 3.36 -8.53
CA ILE A 69 -7.97 1.99 -8.04
C ILE A 69 -7.48 2.00 -6.58
N LEU A 70 -6.36 2.67 -6.30
CA LEU A 70 -5.79 2.74 -4.97
C LEU A 70 -6.76 3.35 -3.96
N THR A 71 -7.56 4.34 -4.36
CA THR A 71 -8.59 4.95 -3.51
C THR A 71 -9.69 3.93 -3.18
N VAL A 72 -10.27 3.29 -4.20
CA VAL A 72 -11.37 2.34 -4.03
C VAL A 72 -10.93 1.16 -3.17
N PHE A 73 -9.77 0.56 -3.47
CA PHE A 73 -9.31 -0.61 -2.74
C PHE A 73 -8.78 -0.26 -1.34
N SER A 74 -8.21 0.93 -1.11
CA SER A 74 -7.87 1.37 0.25
C SER A 74 -9.12 1.66 1.08
N PHE A 75 -10.21 2.13 0.46
CA PHE A 75 -11.51 2.28 1.10
C PHE A 75 -12.14 0.93 1.46
N LEU A 76 -12.17 -0.01 0.51
CA LEU A 76 -12.62 -1.38 0.77
C LEU A 76 -11.83 -2.04 1.89
N LEU A 77 -10.50 -1.88 1.87
CA LEU A 77 -9.60 -2.38 2.91
C LEU A 77 -9.94 -1.79 4.29
N THR A 78 -10.25 -0.49 4.36
CA THR A 78 -10.63 0.17 5.61
C THR A 78 -12.00 -0.30 6.11
N ILE A 79 -13.00 -0.37 5.23
CA ILE A 79 -14.35 -0.84 5.58
C ILE A 79 -14.33 -2.30 6.00
N SER A 80 -13.49 -3.12 5.37
CA SER A 80 -13.41 -4.56 5.65
C SER A 80 -13.20 -4.85 7.13
N PHE A 81 -12.48 -3.98 7.86
CA PHE A 81 -12.22 -4.10 9.30
C PHE A 81 -13.50 -4.12 10.15
N PHE A 82 -14.56 -3.46 9.69
CA PHE A 82 -15.85 -3.38 10.38
C PHE A 82 -16.81 -4.50 9.96
N LEU A 83 -16.52 -5.19 8.84
CA LEU A 83 -17.32 -6.33 8.40
C LEU A 83 -17.01 -7.57 9.26
N PRO A 84 -17.88 -8.59 9.25
CA PRO A 84 -17.56 -9.88 9.87
C PRO A 84 -16.34 -10.52 9.20
N TRP A 85 -15.33 -10.86 10.01
CA TRP A 85 -14.12 -11.58 9.60
C TRP A 85 -14.22 -13.06 9.91
N PHE A 86 -14.89 -13.42 11.00
CA PHE A 86 -15.15 -14.80 11.36
C PHE A 86 -16.63 -15.02 11.61
N SER A 87 -17.13 -16.17 11.20
CA SER A 87 -18.45 -16.64 11.59
C SER A 87 -18.43 -18.12 11.89
N PHE A 88 -19.12 -18.52 12.96
CA PHE A 88 -19.34 -19.93 13.28
C PHE A 88 -20.74 -20.11 13.86
N THR A 89 -21.28 -21.31 13.71
CA THR A 89 -22.59 -21.65 14.26
C THR A 89 -22.39 -22.47 15.53
N ARG A 90 -23.05 -22.07 16.61
CA ARG A 90 -23.08 -22.82 17.88
C ARG A 90 -24.53 -22.97 18.31
N MET A 91 -24.96 -24.22 18.54
CA MET A 91 -26.32 -24.55 18.97
C MET A 91 -27.42 -23.93 18.07
N GLY A 92 -27.22 -24.01 16.75
CA GLY A 92 -28.16 -23.44 15.76
C GLY A 92 -28.14 -21.91 15.64
N THR A 93 -27.38 -21.20 16.47
CA THR A 93 -27.22 -19.74 16.38
C THR A 93 -25.93 -19.37 15.66
N ARG A 94 -26.01 -18.48 14.67
CA ARG A 94 -24.83 -17.99 13.94
C ARG A 94 -24.19 -16.82 14.69
N PHE A 95 -22.96 -17.02 15.14
CA PHE A 95 -22.12 -15.98 15.73
C PHE A 95 -21.20 -15.40 14.66
N SER A 96 -20.99 -14.08 14.68
CA SER A 96 -20.13 -13.37 13.74
C SER A 96 -19.34 -12.31 14.47
N PHE A 97 -18.05 -12.22 14.17
CA PHE A 97 -17.12 -11.31 14.82
C PHE A 97 -16.43 -10.45 13.76
N SER A 98 -16.46 -9.12 13.95
CA SER A 98 -15.64 -8.21 13.15
C SER A 98 -14.19 -8.23 13.63
N ALA A 99 -13.27 -7.65 12.85
CA ALA A 99 -11.87 -7.53 13.27
C ALA A 99 -11.76 -6.72 14.56
N LEU A 100 -12.52 -5.63 14.70
CA LEU A 100 -12.54 -4.83 15.92
C LEU A 100 -12.94 -5.65 17.15
N THR A 101 -14.04 -6.40 17.06
CA THR A 101 -14.48 -7.27 18.16
C THR A 101 -13.45 -8.36 18.45
N GLY A 102 -12.84 -8.93 17.43
CA GLY A 102 -11.74 -9.90 17.59
C GLY A 102 -10.56 -9.32 18.35
N LEU A 103 -10.10 -8.12 17.96
CA LEU A 103 -8.98 -7.42 18.60
C LEU A 103 -9.27 -7.07 20.07
N LEU A 104 -10.48 -6.59 20.38
CA LEU A 104 -10.86 -6.28 21.77
C LEU A 104 -10.91 -7.52 22.66
N ASN A 105 -11.17 -8.70 22.08
CA ASN A 105 -11.19 -9.97 22.80
C ASN A 105 -9.83 -10.69 22.82
N LEU A 106 -8.75 -10.09 22.29
CA LEU A 106 -7.39 -10.67 22.35
C LEU A 106 -6.87 -10.86 23.78
N GLY A 107 -7.42 -10.15 24.76
CA GLY A 107 -7.11 -10.42 26.18
C GLY A 107 -7.39 -11.87 26.60
N LYS A 108 -8.19 -12.61 25.83
CA LYS A 108 -8.53 -14.01 26.05
C LYS A 108 -7.74 -14.98 25.14
N ILE A 109 -6.61 -14.55 24.56
CA ILE A 109 -5.76 -15.41 23.70
C ILE A 109 -5.33 -16.71 24.42
N SER A 110 -5.16 -16.68 25.75
CA SER A 110 -4.81 -17.87 26.54
C SER A 110 -5.83 -19.00 26.42
N ASP A 111 -7.10 -18.67 26.17
CA ASP A 111 -8.17 -19.65 26.04
C ASP A 111 -8.01 -20.48 24.75
N PHE A 112 -7.26 -19.96 23.77
CA PHE A 112 -6.96 -20.66 22.51
C PHE A 112 -5.83 -21.69 22.64
N ILE A 113 -5.04 -21.65 23.71
CA ILE A 113 -4.03 -22.70 23.99
C ILE A 113 -4.73 -24.05 24.17
N ALA A 114 -5.85 -24.04 24.90
CA ALA A 114 -6.67 -25.22 25.11
C ALA A 114 -7.26 -25.75 23.79
N LEU A 115 -7.52 -24.87 22.81
CA LEU A 115 -8.17 -25.25 21.56
C LEU A 115 -7.26 -26.01 20.59
N GLY A 116 -5.95 -25.72 20.55
CA GLY A 116 -5.05 -26.33 19.56
C GLY A 116 -3.56 -26.17 19.83
N GLY A 117 -3.17 -25.88 21.08
CA GLY A 117 -1.77 -25.71 21.47
C GLY A 117 -1.09 -24.50 20.83
N ILE A 118 0.24 -24.54 20.75
CA ILE A 118 1.07 -23.44 20.24
C ILE A 118 0.69 -23.01 18.80
N PRO A 119 0.44 -23.93 17.83
CA PRO A 119 0.06 -23.53 16.47
C PRO A 119 -1.20 -22.67 16.41
N ALA A 120 -2.21 -22.95 17.24
CA ALA A 120 -3.43 -22.16 17.30
C ALA A 120 -3.15 -20.72 17.76
N ILE A 121 -2.32 -20.55 18.79
CA ILE A 121 -1.90 -19.22 19.28
C ILE A 121 -1.21 -18.44 18.16
N VAL A 122 -0.29 -19.09 17.44
CA VAL A 122 0.46 -18.46 16.34
C VAL A 122 -0.51 -17.98 15.25
N VAL A 123 -1.48 -18.81 14.85
CA VAL A 123 -2.51 -18.42 13.87
C VAL A 123 -3.31 -17.21 14.36
N VAL A 124 -3.75 -17.20 15.62
CA VAL A 124 -4.52 -16.07 16.20
C VAL A 124 -3.68 -14.79 16.21
N ILE A 125 -2.42 -14.85 16.65
CA ILE A 125 -1.52 -13.69 16.69
C ILE A 125 -1.24 -13.15 15.29
N LEU A 126 -0.87 -14.02 14.34
CA LEU A 126 -0.60 -13.62 12.97
C LEU A 126 -1.84 -12.98 12.33
N THR A 127 -3.01 -13.56 12.57
CA THR A 127 -4.29 -13.01 12.11
C THR A 127 -4.58 -11.63 12.71
N ALA A 128 -4.33 -11.44 14.01
CA ALA A 128 -4.48 -10.14 14.67
C ALA A 128 -3.53 -9.09 14.11
N ILE A 129 -2.26 -9.45 13.88
CA ILE A 129 -1.28 -8.58 13.24
C ILE A 129 -1.77 -8.22 11.82
N PHE A 130 -2.24 -9.21 11.05
CA PHE A 130 -2.80 -8.99 9.73
C PHE A 130 -3.99 -8.00 9.75
N MET A 131 -4.92 -8.11 10.72
CA MET A 131 -6.03 -7.15 10.88
C MET A 131 -5.55 -5.72 11.09
N ILE A 132 -4.63 -5.53 12.04
CA ILE A 132 -4.13 -4.20 12.39
C ILE A 132 -3.40 -3.57 11.19
N PHE A 133 -2.50 -4.33 10.56
CA PHE A 133 -1.75 -3.84 9.41
C PHE A 133 -2.66 -3.53 8.22
N SER A 134 -3.64 -4.39 7.94
CA SER A 134 -4.63 -4.17 6.88
C SER A 134 -5.37 -2.85 7.07
N PHE A 135 -5.91 -2.62 8.27
CA PHE A 135 -6.65 -1.40 8.59
C PHE A 135 -5.77 -0.16 8.54
N VAL A 136 -4.59 -0.19 9.18
CA VAL A 136 -3.65 0.94 9.21
C VAL A 136 -3.20 1.30 7.79
N LEU A 137 -2.87 0.32 6.94
CA LEU A 137 -2.49 0.58 5.56
C LEU A 137 -3.65 1.14 4.74
N GLY A 138 -4.88 0.64 4.92
CA GLY A 138 -6.07 1.21 4.27
C GLY A 138 -6.23 2.70 4.59
N VAL A 139 -6.18 3.05 5.88
CA VAL A 139 -6.31 4.44 6.33
C VAL A 139 -5.14 5.31 5.83
N VAL A 140 -3.90 4.86 6.01
CA VAL A 140 -2.71 5.62 5.60
C VAL A 140 -2.65 5.81 4.09
N ASN A 141 -3.02 4.80 3.30
CA ASN A 141 -3.08 4.93 1.84
C ASN A 141 -4.14 5.96 1.43
N LEU A 142 -5.35 5.91 1.99
CA LEU A 142 -6.38 6.92 1.72
C LEU A 142 -5.91 8.33 2.07
N LEU A 143 -5.37 8.52 3.27
CA LEU A 143 -4.85 9.81 3.71
C LEU A 143 -3.73 10.31 2.79
N THR A 144 -2.86 9.41 2.32
CA THR A 144 -1.78 9.77 1.41
C THR A 144 -2.33 10.15 0.04
N VAL A 145 -3.28 9.42 -0.52
CA VAL A 145 -3.88 9.73 -1.82
C VAL A 145 -4.52 11.13 -1.81
N PHE A 146 -5.25 11.47 -0.75
CA PHE A 146 -5.90 12.78 -0.58
C PHE A 146 -4.99 13.89 -0.05
N SER A 147 -3.75 13.58 0.32
CA SER A 147 -2.82 14.58 0.85
C SER A 147 -2.40 15.58 -0.25
N LYS A 148 -2.61 16.87 0.02
CA LYS A 148 -2.13 17.95 -0.85
C LYS A 148 -0.63 18.14 -0.62
N THR A 149 0.19 17.49 -1.43
CA THR A 149 1.66 17.65 -1.38
C THR A 149 2.11 18.63 -2.46
N LYS A 150 2.90 19.65 -2.07
CA LYS A 150 3.43 20.65 -3.01
C LYS A 150 4.47 20.08 -3.98
N ASP A 151 5.17 19.03 -3.55
CA ASP A 151 6.22 18.35 -4.30
C ASP A 151 5.69 17.00 -4.83
N PRO A 152 5.46 16.89 -6.16
CA PRO A 152 4.90 15.68 -6.75
C PRO A 152 5.83 14.47 -6.61
N GLU A 153 7.16 14.65 -6.69
CA GLU A 153 8.12 13.53 -6.62
C GLU A 153 8.09 12.87 -5.23
N ARG A 154 8.09 13.69 -4.17
CA ARG A 154 7.97 13.19 -2.80
C ARG A 154 6.65 12.49 -2.55
N TYR A 155 5.56 12.98 -3.14
CA TYR A 155 4.25 12.33 -3.06
C TYR A 155 4.31 10.92 -3.66
N TRP A 156 4.86 10.77 -4.86
CA TRP A 156 4.97 9.47 -5.53
C TRP A 156 5.86 8.49 -4.78
N MET A 157 7.02 8.94 -4.30
CA MET A 157 7.90 8.09 -3.50
C MET A 157 7.21 7.58 -2.23
N ARG A 158 6.40 8.42 -1.57
CA ARG A 158 5.63 8.01 -0.39
C ARG A 158 4.57 6.98 -0.76
N LEU A 159 3.80 7.22 -1.81
CA LEU A 159 2.75 6.31 -2.26
C LEU A 159 3.33 4.93 -2.61
N LYS A 160 4.43 4.92 -3.38
CA LYS A 160 5.17 3.70 -3.75
C LYS A 160 5.68 2.95 -2.52
N LYS A 161 6.26 3.66 -1.55
CA LYS A 161 6.76 3.04 -0.31
C LYS A 161 5.63 2.43 0.52
N LEU A 162 4.51 3.15 0.68
CA LEU A 162 3.37 2.70 1.47
C LEU A 162 2.68 1.49 0.83
N ALA A 163 2.49 1.52 -0.47
CA ALA A 163 1.85 0.40 -1.15
C ALA A 163 2.78 -0.84 -1.22
N LYS A 164 4.12 -0.67 -1.25
CA LYS A 164 5.07 -1.78 -1.02
C LYS A 164 4.98 -2.38 0.39
N LEU A 165 4.60 -1.61 1.41
CA LEU A 165 4.37 -2.17 2.75
C LEU A 165 3.18 -3.14 2.78
N GLY A 166 2.29 -3.10 1.78
CA GLY A 166 1.19 -4.05 1.61
C GLY A 166 1.63 -5.51 1.41
N TYR A 167 2.85 -5.77 0.93
CA TYR A 167 3.38 -7.13 0.83
C TYR A 167 3.58 -7.81 2.20
N PHE A 168 3.82 -7.03 3.26
CA PHE A 168 4.02 -7.57 4.60
C PHE A 168 2.78 -8.29 5.18
N PRO A 169 1.58 -7.68 5.26
CA PRO A 169 0.38 -8.39 5.68
C PRO A 169 -0.01 -9.51 4.72
N ILE A 170 0.26 -9.40 3.42
CA ILE A 170 0.04 -10.51 2.47
C ILE A 170 0.88 -11.73 2.87
N LEU A 171 2.16 -11.53 3.21
CA LEU A 171 3.05 -12.61 3.65
C LEU A 171 2.58 -13.22 4.98
N ILE A 172 2.12 -12.39 5.92
CA ILE A 172 1.55 -12.86 7.20
C ILE A 172 0.34 -13.77 6.95
N TRP A 173 -0.62 -13.32 6.13
CA TRP A 173 -1.81 -14.10 5.83
C TRP A 173 -1.47 -15.39 5.07
N SER A 174 -0.53 -15.31 4.12
CA SER A 174 -0.03 -16.49 3.40
C SER A 174 0.59 -17.51 4.34
N THR A 175 1.29 -17.05 5.39
CA THR A 175 1.86 -17.93 6.43
C THR A 175 0.75 -18.63 7.22
N VAL A 176 -0.34 -17.93 7.55
CA VAL A 176 -1.51 -18.54 8.21
C VAL A 176 -2.13 -19.63 7.33
N LEU A 177 -2.24 -19.39 6.02
CA LEU A 177 -2.72 -20.40 5.07
C LEU A 177 -1.81 -21.62 5.05
N VAL A 178 -0.48 -21.43 5.00
CA VAL A 178 0.50 -22.53 5.01
C VAL A 178 0.41 -23.36 6.30
N ILE A 179 0.31 -22.72 7.47
CA ILE A 179 0.13 -23.42 8.75
C ILE A 179 -1.17 -24.24 8.73
N SER A 180 -2.23 -23.68 8.14
CA SER A 180 -3.53 -24.34 8.05
C SER A 180 -3.54 -25.51 7.06
N ILE A 181 -2.71 -25.48 6.02
CA ILE A 181 -2.51 -26.61 5.09
C ILE A 181 -1.82 -27.79 5.78
N VAL A 182 -0.76 -27.52 6.56
CA VAL A 182 -0.09 -28.55 7.38
C VAL A 182 -1.06 -29.14 8.40
N GLY A 183 -1.87 -28.25 8.98
CA GLY A 183 -2.89 -28.57 9.97
C GLY A 183 -2.31 -28.94 11.33
N PHE A 184 -3.13 -28.82 12.36
CA PHE A 184 -2.74 -29.14 13.74
C PHE A 184 -3.91 -29.74 14.50
N ARG A 185 -3.60 -30.57 15.50
CA ARG A 185 -4.64 -31.21 16.33
C ARG A 185 -5.31 -30.20 17.22
N THR A 186 -6.61 -30.38 17.36
CA THR A 186 -7.49 -29.44 18.05
C THR A 186 -8.44 -30.24 18.92
N PRO A 187 -8.04 -30.53 20.17
CA PRO A 187 -8.74 -31.49 21.02
C PRO A 187 -10.13 -31.02 21.47
N ILE A 188 -10.52 -29.78 21.16
CA ILE A 188 -11.65 -29.09 21.80
C ILE A 188 -12.60 -28.41 20.78
N TRP A 189 -12.79 -28.95 19.57
CA TRP A 189 -13.79 -28.39 18.64
C TRP A 189 -15.23 -28.51 19.15
N ASP A 190 -15.55 -29.59 19.86
CA ASP A 190 -16.90 -29.84 20.37
C ASP A 190 -17.38 -28.75 21.35
N LEU A 191 -16.47 -28.09 22.07
CA LEU A 191 -16.83 -26.98 22.98
C LEU A 191 -17.18 -25.68 22.24
N LEU A 192 -16.68 -25.50 21.00
CA LEU A 192 -17.05 -24.37 20.14
C LEU A 192 -18.41 -24.61 19.45
N GLY A 193 -18.97 -25.82 19.55
CA GLY A 193 -20.27 -26.19 19.00
C GLY A 193 -20.30 -26.21 17.47
N ILE A 194 -19.13 -26.31 16.84
CA ILE A 194 -19.00 -26.49 15.40
C ILE A 194 -19.09 -27.99 15.15
N SER A 195 -20.10 -28.39 14.37
CA SER A 195 -20.39 -29.80 14.05
C SER A 195 -19.16 -30.46 13.44
N GLN A 196 -18.45 -31.28 14.24
CA GLN A 196 -17.39 -32.23 13.87
C GLN A 196 -16.64 -31.86 12.58
N LEU A 197 -15.95 -30.70 12.60
CA LEU A 197 -14.77 -30.59 11.77
C LEU A 197 -13.74 -31.54 12.39
N GLU A 198 -13.07 -32.30 11.53
CA GLU A 198 -12.13 -33.39 11.84
C GLU A 198 -11.22 -33.10 13.05
N GLU A 199 -10.64 -34.13 13.68
CA GLU A 199 -9.71 -34.01 14.84
C GLU A 199 -8.54 -33.03 14.62
N LYS A 200 -8.31 -32.62 13.37
CA LYS A 200 -7.31 -31.65 12.95
C LYS A 200 -7.96 -30.39 12.38
N PHE A 201 -7.44 -29.24 12.78
CA PHE A 201 -7.64 -28.00 12.07
C PHE A 201 -6.94 -28.04 10.72
N THR A 202 -7.70 -27.84 9.64
CA THR A 202 -7.21 -27.80 8.26
C THR A 202 -7.55 -26.47 7.59
N ILE A 203 -7.05 -26.25 6.38
CA ILE A 203 -7.40 -25.07 5.57
C ILE A 203 -8.90 -25.00 5.28
N VAL A 204 -9.60 -26.12 5.18
CA VAL A 204 -11.05 -26.15 5.00
C VAL A 204 -11.73 -25.50 6.20
N ASN A 205 -11.31 -25.87 7.41
CA ASN A 205 -11.84 -25.30 8.64
C ASN A 205 -11.57 -23.80 8.71
N LEU A 206 -10.35 -23.36 8.33
CA LEU A 206 -10.03 -21.94 8.25
C LEU A 206 -10.99 -21.22 7.29
N ILE A 207 -11.15 -21.73 6.06
CA ILE A 207 -12.03 -21.12 5.05
C ILE A 207 -13.47 -21.05 5.56
N SER A 208 -13.99 -22.12 6.18
CA SER A 208 -15.34 -22.16 6.74
C SER A 208 -15.55 -21.17 7.90
N LEU A 209 -14.51 -20.91 8.69
CA LEU A 209 -14.57 -19.94 9.79
C LEU A 209 -14.42 -18.50 9.31
N THR A 210 -13.60 -18.28 8.29
CA THR A 210 -13.39 -16.95 7.71
C THR A 210 -14.62 -16.46 6.94
N HIS A 211 -14.83 -15.16 6.97
CA HIS A 211 -15.97 -14.51 6.32
C HIS A 211 -15.51 -13.39 5.36
N LEU A 212 -16.45 -12.79 4.66
CA LEU A 212 -16.24 -11.78 3.62
C LEU A 212 -15.28 -10.65 4.02
N GLY A 213 -15.31 -10.17 5.26
CA GLY A 213 -14.45 -9.07 5.70
C GLY A 213 -12.97 -9.39 5.55
N LEU A 214 -12.56 -10.60 5.95
CA LEU A 214 -11.17 -11.02 5.83
C LEU A 214 -10.73 -11.15 4.36
N TRP A 215 -11.57 -11.80 3.54
CA TRP A 215 -11.24 -12.03 2.12
C TRP A 215 -11.23 -10.74 1.32
N LEU A 216 -12.13 -9.81 1.64
CA LEU A 216 -12.15 -8.47 1.05
C LEU A 216 -10.88 -7.69 1.43
N ALA A 217 -10.44 -7.77 2.69
CA ALA A 217 -9.18 -7.17 3.14
C ALA A 217 -7.98 -7.73 2.37
N PHE A 218 -7.90 -9.06 2.26
CA PHE A 218 -6.82 -9.73 1.56
C PHE A 218 -6.79 -9.37 0.07
N ALA A 219 -7.93 -9.44 -0.62
CA ALA A 219 -8.04 -9.08 -2.03
C ALA A 219 -7.66 -7.60 -2.27
N ALA A 220 -8.14 -6.70 -1.42
CA ALA A 220 -7.82 -5.27 -1.52
C ALA A 220 -6.33 -4.97 -1.28
N LEU A 221 -5.68 -5.70 -0.36
CA LEU A 221 -4.23 -5.61 -0.17
C LEU A 221 -3.45 -6.06 -1.39
N VAL A 222 -3.84 -7.18 -2.01
CA VAL A 222 -3.18 -7.71 -3.21
C VAL A 222 -3.29 -6.70 -4.35
N VAL A 223 -4.48 -6.14 -4.60
CA VAL A 223 -4.66 -5.12 -5.64
C VAL A 223 -3.84 -3.87 -5.33
N ASN A 224 -3.96 -3.31 -4.12
CA ASN A 224 -3.18 -2.13 -3.73
C ASN A 224 -1.66 -2.33 -3.88
N SER A 225 -1.16 -3.53 -3.58
CA SER A 225 0.28 -3.84 -3.67
C SER A 225 0.74 -4.06 -5.12
N SER A 226 -0.12 -4.64 -5.98
CA SER A 226 0.19 -4.91 -7.39
C SER A 226 0.22 -3.66 -8.28
N VAL A 227 -0.60 -2.65 -7.98
CA VAL A 227 -0.53 -1.35 -8.68
C VAL A 227 0.87 -0.74 -8.62
N VAL A 228 1.70 -1.11 -7.63
CA VAL A 228 3.07 -0.61 -7.49
C VAL A 228 4.10 -1.38 -8.32
N SER A 229 3.86 -2.66 -8.63
CA SER A 229 4.84 -3.49 -9.35
C SER A 229 5.00 -3.12 -10.82
N GLU A 230 4.02 -2.41 -11.39
CA GLU A 230 4.02 -2.00 -12.79
C GLU A 230 4.78 -0.67 -13.04
N ILE A 231 5.30 -0.04 -11.98
CA ILE A 231 5.97 1.28 -11.97
C ILE A 231 7.42 1.15 -11.50
#